data_AF-A0A3R8UWJ9-F1
#
_entry.id   AF-A0A3R8UWJ9-F1
#
_cell.length_a   1.000
_cell.length_b   1.000
_cell.length_c   1.000
_cell.angle_alpha   90.00
_cell.angle_beta   90.00
_cell.angle_gamma   90.00
#
_symmetry.space_group_name_H-M   'P 1'
#
loop_
_entity.id
_entity.type
_entity.pdbx_description
1 polymer ?
#
loop_
_entity_poly.entity_id
_entity_poly.type
_entity_poly.pdbx_seq_one_letter_code
_entity_poly.pdbx_strand_id
1 'polypeptide(L)'
;MTPVAVLRLPLTTDLSGFVSLLHRLQVPHRVSEEVGEQVLWVPDAGQLPDEVRELYQRFPEGDDAYQLPAGAGGDKGRSSFFGQLRDSPVTTLVLLASLIVAGVTLLGDNLDAVRWLTFLDFRVHGDYATFIALADSLAAGQWWRVVSPMLIHFGVLHLAMNAMWYWELGRRIELRQGSGHLLALTLLFAAVSNYVQYTFGGPGLFGGLSGVLYGLLGHCWIFQLLAPNPIYRLPRGVLVMMLVWLLLCLSGVVSMLGFGDIANGAHVGGLIIGCVTGLAGGALARRKG
;
A
#
# COMPACT_ATOMS: atom_id res chain seq x y z
N MET A 1 -15.34 2.00 15.57
CA MET A 1 -16.75 2.04 15.12
C MET A 1 -17.58 2.02 16.37
N THR A 2 -18.42 3.02 16.59
CA THR A 2 -19.28 3.09 17.77
C THR A 2 -20.42 2.07 17.62
N PRO A 3 -20.71 1.25 18.63
CA PRO A 3 -21.85 0.35 18.58
C PRO A 3 -23.16 1.15 18.67
N VAL A 4 -24.19 0.68 17.99
CA VAL A 4 -25.54 1.26 17.99
C VAL A 4 -26.51 0.26 18.62
N ALA A 5 -27.42 0.76 19.44
CA ALA A 5 -28.50 -0.04 20.01
C ALA A 5 -29.53 -0.36 18.91
N VAL A 6 -29.68 -1.65 18.63
CA VAL A 6 -30.54 -2.16 17.56
C VAL A 6 -31.90 -2.57 18.10
N LEU A 7 -31.93 -3.22 19.27
CA LEU A 7 -33.14 -3.64 19.98
C LEU A 7 -33.05 -3.23 21.46
N ARG A 8 -34.19 -2.87 22.03
CA ARG A 8 -34.40 -2.68 23.47
C ARG A 8 -35.64 -3.48 23.85
N LEU A 9 -35.49 -4.45 24.75
CA LEU A 9 -36.56 -5.38 25.10
C LEU A 9 -36.62 -5.55 26.63
N PRO A 10 -37.78 -5.88 27.20
CA PRO A 10 -37.87 -6.23 28.62
C PRO A 10 -36.99 -7.43 28.96
N LEU A 11 -36.46 -7.48 30.18
CA LEU A 11 -35.67 -8.62 30.69
C LEU A 11 -36.45 -9.95 30.74
N THR A 12 -37.78 -9.89 30.66
CA THR A 12 -38.66 -11.07 30.60
C THR A 12 -38.72 -11.72 29.21
N THR A 13 -38.19 -11.07 28.17
CA THR A 13 -38.19 -11.60 26.81
C THR A 13 -36.98 -12.53 26.65
N ASP A 14 -37.17 -13.76 26.18
CA ASP A 14 -36.05 -14.66 25.91
C ASP A 14 -35.39 -14.32 24.56
N LEU A 15 -34.16 -13.80 24.60
CA LEU A 15 -33.36 -13.50 23.40
C LEU A 15 -32.39 -14.61 23.02
N SER A 16 -32.31 -15.71 23.78
CA SER A 16 -31.28 -16.73 23.61
C SER A 16 -31.30 -17.38 22.22
N GLY A 17 -32.49 -17.67 21.68
CA GLY A 17 -32.65 -18.22 20.34
C GLY A 17 -32.22 -17.24 19.25
N PHE A 18 -32.58 -15.97 19.37
CA PHE A 18 -32.15 -14.94 18.41
C PHE A 18 -30.64 -14.65 18.48
N VAL A 19 -30.06 -14.62 19.69
CA VAL A 19 -28.61 -14.51 19.89
C VAL A 19 -27.88 -15.71 19.27
N SER A 20 -28.44 -16.91 19.41
CA SER A 20 -27.90 -18.12 18.78
C SER A 20 -27.95 -18.05 17.25
N LEU A 21 -29.03 -17.50 16.69
CA LEU A 21 -29.14 -17.20 15.26
C LEU A 21 -28.06 -16.20 14.82
N LEU A 22 -27.90 -15.06 15.51
CA LEU A 22 -26.87 -14.06 15.18
C LEU A 22 -25.46 -14.64 15.27
N HIS A 23 -25.19 -15.47 16.27
CA HIS A 23 -23.90 -16.15 16.43
C HIS A 23 -23.61 -17.07 15.22
N ARG A 24 -24.62 -17.83 14.77
CA ARG A 24 -24.52 -18.70 13.59
C ARG A 24 -24.29 -17.92 12.30
N LEU A 25 -24.92 -16.75 12.18
CA LEU A 25 -24.75 -15.83 11.05
C LEU A 25 -23.45 -15.02 11.13
N GLN A 26 -22.62 -15.23 12.15
CA GLN A 26 -21.37 -14.49 12.40
C GLN A 26 -21.55 -12.96 12.48
N VAL A 27 -22.72 -12.51 12.91
CA VAL A 27 -23.00 -11.08 13.11
C VAL A 27 -22.34 -10.63 14.42
N PRO A 28 -21.42 -9.65 14.42
CA PRO A 28 -20.83 -9.14 15.64
C PRO A 28 -21.91 -8.41 16.47
N HIS A 29 -22.12 -8.85 17.70
CA HIS A 29 -23.14 -8.27 18.57
C HIS A 29 -22.73 -8.34 20.04
N ARG A 30 -23.38 -7.53 20.87
CA ARG A 30 -23.25 -7.55 22.33
C ARG A 30 -24.62 -7.31 22.96
N VAL A 31 -25.02 -8.14 23.90
CA VAL A 31 -26.21 -7.88 24.74
C VAL A 31 -25.74 -7.27 26.05
N SER A 32 -26.38 -6.20 26.49
CA SER A 32 -26.16 -5.61 27.82
C SER A 32 -27.49 -5.29 28.47
N GLU A 33 -27.51 -5.23 29.79
CA GLU A 33 -28.67 -4.76 30.54
C GLU A 33 -28.53 -3.26 30.86
N GLU A 34 -29.54 -2.47 30.53
CA GLU A 34 -29.64 -1.05 30.85
C GLU A 34 -31.04 -0.73 31.39
N VAL A 35 -31.12 -0.18 32.60
CA VAL A 35 -32.36 0.37 33.17
C VAL A 35 -33.53 -0.64 33.17
N GLY A 36 -33.26 -1.92 33.45
CA GLY A 36 -34.28 -2.97 33.48
C GLY A 36 -34.71 -3.48 32.10
N GLU A 37 -34.00 -3.11 31.05
CA GLU A 37 -34.14 -3.62 29.69
C GLU A 37 -32.86 -4.33 29.25
N GLN A 38 -33.00 -5.33 28.38
CA GLN A 38 -31.89 -5.89 27.61
C GLN A 38 -31.75 -5.14 26.29
N VAL A 39 -30.52 -4.73 25.99
CA VAL A 39 -30.17 -3.93 24.82
C VAL A 39 -29.20 -4.72 23.95
N LEU A 40 -29.59 -4.95 22.70
CA LEU A 40 -28.74 -5.57 21.69
C LEU A 40 -27.97 -4.50 20.92
N TRP A 41 -26.65 -4.56 21.00
CA TRP A 41 -25.71 -3.67 20.34
C TRP A 41 -25.05 -4.35 19.16
N VAL A 42 -24.92 -3.61 18.05
CA VAL A 42 -24.25 -4.06 16.83
C VAL A 42 -23.33 -2.93 16.34
N PRO A 43 -22.17 -3.22 15.71
CA PRO A 43 -21.33 -2.17 15.13
C PRO A 43 -22.08 -1.31 14.11
N ASP A 44 -21.86 0.00 14.15
CA ASP A 44 -22.30 0.93 13.10
C ASP A 44 -21.51 0.68 11.81
N ALA A 45 -21.96 -0.32 11.04
CA ALA A 45 -21.31 -0.83 9.84
C ALA A 45 -22.30 -0.85 8.67
N GLY A 46 -22.66 0.33 8.17
CA GLY A 46 -23.53 0.45 7.00
C GLY A 46 -24.95 0.01 7.30
N GLN A 47 -25.46 -1.00 6.57
CA GLN A 47 -26.84 -1.49 6.67
C GLN A 47 -27.06 -2.53 7.78
N LEU A 48 -25.97 -2.99 8.42
CA LEU A 48 -26.00 -4.07 9.42
C LEU A 48 -27.02 -3.83 10.57
N PRO A 49 -27.16 -2.62 11.16
CA PRO A 49 -28.17 -2.38 12.19
C PRO A 49 -29.60 -2.60 11.68
N ASP A 50 -29.90 -2.18 10.45
CA ASP A 50 -31.25 -2.31 9.89
C ASP A 50 -31.56 -3.76 9.52
N GLU A 51 -30.59 -4.49 8.96
CA GLU A 51 -30.69 -5.92 8.67
C GLU A 51 -30.99 -6.74 9.94
N VAL A 52 -30.34 -6.41 11.06
CA VAL A 52 -30.58 -7.09 12.34
C VAL A 52 -31.98 -6.77 12.90
N ARG A 53 -32.51 -5.56 12.71
CA ARG A 53 -33.90 -5.23 13.10
C ARG A 53 -34.90 -6.03 12.29
N GLU A 54 -34.71 -6.10 10.97
CA GLU A 54 -35.58 -6.86 10.07
C GLU A 54 -35.53 -8.36 10.38
N LEU A 55 -34.33 -8.88 10.67
CA LEU A 55 -34.14 -10.28 11.04
C LEU A 55 -34.88 -10.61 12.34
N TYR A 56 -34.83 -9.74 13.35
CA TYR A 56 -35.57 -9.92 14.60
C TYR A 56 -37.08 -9.89 14.39
N GLN A 57 -37.59 -9.02 13.51
CA GLN A 57 -39.02 -8.97 13.18
C GLN A 57 -39.51 -10.27 12.53
N ARG A 58 -38.65 -10.96 11.77
CA ARG A 58 -39.00 -12.23 11.11
C ARG A 58 -38.79 -13.44 12.01
N PHE A 59 -37.75 -13.44 12.85
CA PHE A 59 -37.34 -14.58 13.67
C PHE A 59 -37.06 -14.17 15.12
N PRO A 60 -38.05 -13.68 15.89
CA PRO A 60 -37.85 -13.17 17.24
C PRO A 60 -37.37 -14.25 18.22
N GLU A 61 -37.80 -15.49 18.04
CA GLU A 61 -37.38 -16.66 18.83
C GLU A 61 -36.09 -17.31 18.29
N GLY A 62 -35.52 -16.76 17.20
CA GLY A 62 -34.53 -17.45 16.38
C GLY A 62 -35.18 -18.43 15.39
N ASP A 63 -34.36 -19.00 14.50
CA ASP A 63 -34.79 -20.06 13.59
C ASP A 63 -33.60 -21.01 13.34
N ASP A 64 -33.75 -22.25 13.78
CA ASP A 64 -32.72 -23.26 13.64
C ASP A 64 -32.55 -23.78 12.20
N ALA A 65 -33.54 -23.59 11.33
CA ALA A 65 -33.49 -23.95 9.93
C ALA A 65 -33.07 -22.77 9.03
N TYR A 66 -33.04 -21.54 9.56
CA TYR A 66 -32.67 -20.36 8.78
C TYR A 66 -31.20 -20.44 8.34
N GLN A 67 -31.02 -20.56 7.03
CA GLN A 67 -29.76 -20.40 6.35
C GLN A 67 -29.82 -19.09 5.57
N LEU A 68 -28.71 -18.36 5.54
CA LEU A 68 -28.57 -17.24 4.62
C LEU A 68 -28.90 -17.73 3.21
N PRO A 69 -29.68 -16.98 2.42
CA PRO A 69 -29.71 -17.18 0.98
C PRO A 69 -28.27 -17.30 0.50
N ALA A 70 -27.96 -18.33 -0.29
CA ALA A 70 -26.61 -18.52 -0.84
C ALA A 70 -26.17 -17.21 -1.52
N GLY A 71 -25.28 -16.44 -0.85
CA GLY A 71 -24.88 -15.10 -1.27
C GLY A 71 -25.09 -13.94 -0.27
N ALA A 72 -25.87 -14.11 0.81
CA ALA A 72 -26.09 -13.06 1.81
C ALA A 72 -25.09 -13.11 2.99
N GLY A 73 -24.46 -14.27 3.20
CA GLY A 73 -23.21 -14.35 3.94
C GLY A 73 -22.12 -13.85 3.02
N GLY A 74 -21.95 -12.53 2.98
CA GLY A 74 -20.74 -11.92 2.47
C GLY A 74 -19.59 -12.36 3.36
N ASP A 75 -19.11 -13.60 3.13
CA ASP A 75 -17.69 -13.83 3.09
C ASP A 75 -17.20 -12.76 2.10
N LYS A 76 -16.82 -11.59 2.62
CA LYS A 76 -15.78 -10.79 2.02
C LYS A 76 -14.55 -11.66 2.14
N GLY A 77 -14.56 -12.77 1.39
CA GLY A 77 -13.57 -13.80 1.39
C GLY A 77 -12.31 -13.02 1.22
N ARG A 78 -11.39 -13.15 2.18
CA ARG A 78 -10.01 -12.74 1.95
C ARG A 78 -9.70 -13.32 0.60
N SER A 79 -9.66 -12.47 -0.43
CA SER A 79 -9.49 -12.96 -1.78
C SER A 79 -8.23 -13.80 -1.69
N SER A 80 -8.34 -15.07 -2.12
CA SER A 80 -7.23 -16.02 -2.02
C SER A 80 -5.98 -15.28 -2.47
N PHE A 81 -4.84 -15.49 -1.81
CA PHE A 81 -3.61 -14.78 -2.14
C PHE A 81 -3.33 -14.82 -3.66
N PHE A 82 -3.66 -15.94 -4.31
CA PHE A 82 -3.64 -16.11 -5.76
C PHE A 82 -4.60 -15.18 -6.54
N GLY A 83 -5.80 -14.95 -6.01
CA GLY A 83 -6.74 -13.94 -6.54
C GLY A 83 -6.16 -12.53 -6.44
N GLN A 84 -5.53 -12.18 -5.31
CA GLN A 84 -4.90 -10.86 -5.16
C GLN A 84 -3.75 -10.65 -6.14
N LEU A 85 -2.93 -11.68 -6.39
CA LEU A 85 -1.87 -11.62 -7.40
C LEU A 85 -2.45 -11.42 -8.81
N ARG A 86 -3.54 -12.13 -9.13
CA ARG A 86 -4.23 -12.00 -10.43
C ARG A 86 -4.86 -10.63 -10.64
N ASP A 87 -5.40 -10.04 -9.58
CA ASP A 87 -6.03 -8.72 -9.61
C ASP A 87 -5.01 -7.57 -9.62
N SER A 88 -3.71 -7.87 -9.44
CA SER A 88 -2.64 -6.87 -9.38
C SER A 88 -1.40 -7.33 -10.15
N PRO A 89 -1.51 -7.52 -11.47
CA PRO A 89 -0.46 -8.10 -12.29
C PRO A 89 0.80 -7.23 -12.37
N VAL A 90 0.67 -5.89 -12.48
CA VAL A 90 1.85 -4.99 -12.54
C VAL A 90 2.51 -4.87 -11.18
N THR A 91 1.71 -4.82 -10.10
CA THR A 91 2.25 -4.85 -8.74
C THR A 91 3.10 -6.10 -8.55
N THR A 92 2.54 -7.26 -8.90
CA THR A 92 3.24 -8.54 -8.83
C THR A 92 4.49 -8.58 -9.71
N LEU A 93 4.39 -8.10 -10.96
CA LEU A 93 5.50 -8.09 -11.91
C LEU A 93 6.70 -7.29 -11.39
N VAL A 94 6.47 -6.10 -10.83
CA VAL A 94 7.55 -5.24 -10.31
C VAL A 94 8.20 -5.86 -9.07
N LEU A 95 7.42 -6.53 -8.21
CA LEU A 95 7.93 -7.25 -7.06
C LEU A 95 8.76 -8.47 -7.48
N LEU A 96 8.29 -9.24 -8.46
CA LEU A 96 9.04 -10.37 -9.02
C LEU A 96 10.33 -9.89 -9.69
N ALA A 97 10.29 -8.80 -10.47
CA ALA A 97 11.47 -8.21 -11.07
C ALA A 97 12.48 -7.75 -10.01
N SER A 98 12.02 -7.11 -8.92
CA SER A 98 12.86 -6.72 -7.80
C SER A 98 13.51 -7.93 -7.11
N LEU A 99 12.76 -9.02 -6.94
CA LEU A 99 13.27 -10.26 -6.35
C LEU A 99 14.33 -10.94 -7.24
N ILE A 100 14.08 -11.02 -8.56
CA ILE A 100 15.02 -11.56 -9.52
C ILE A 100 16.30 -10.73 -9.54
N VAL A 101 16.17 -9.40 -9.63
CA VAL A 101 17.32 -8.49 -9.59
C VAL A 101 18.09 -8.65 -8.30
N ALA A 102 17.43 -8.71 -7.14
CA ALA A 102 18.08 -8.95 -5.86
C ALA A 102 18.86 -10.27 -5.83
N GLY A 103 18.36 -11.33 -6.46
CA GLY A 103 19.07 -12.60 -6.61
C GLY A 103 20.30 -12.48 -7.52
N VAL A 104 20.17 -11.82 -8.68
CA VAL A 104 21.26 -11.63 -9.64
C VAL A 104 22.36 -10.72 -9.09
N THR A 105 21.99 -9.65 -8.38
CA THR A 105 22.92 -8.73 -7.75
C THR A 105 23.47 -9.25 -6.42
N LEU A 106 23.03 -10.41 -5.94
CA LEU A 106 23.35 -10.93 -4.60
C LEU A 106 23.15 -9.86 -3.52
N LEU A 107 21.99 -9.21 -3.53
CA LEU A 107 21.65 -8.10 -2.62
C LEU A 107 22.66 -6.94 -2.64
N GLY A 108 23.34 -6.73 -3.77
CA GLY A 108 24.28 -5.64 -3.99
C GLY A 108 25.75 -6.07 -3.99
N ASP A 109 26.07 -7.30 -3.58
CA ASP A 109 27.46 -7.78 -3.50
C ASP A 109 28.06 -8.06 -4.89
N ASN A 110 27.24 -8.43 -5.88
CA ASN A 110 27.69 -8.65 -7.25
C ASN A 110 27.76 -7.32 -8.03
N LEU A 111 28.86 -6.59 -7.88
CA LEU A 111 29.08 -5.29 -8.51
C LEU A 111 29.01 -5.32 -10.05
N ASP A 112 29.38 -6.44 -10.68
CA ASP A 112 29.28 -6.61 -12.13
C ASP A 112 27.84 -6.63 -12.62
N ALA A 113 26.91 -7.18 -11.83
CA ALA A 113 25.48 -7.11 -12.12
C ALA A 113 24.89 -5.74 -11.75
N VAL A 114 25.30 -5.19 -10.60
CA VAL A 114 24.81 -3.89 -10.11
C VAL A 114 25.10 -2.78 -11.12
N ARG A 115 26.33 -2.71 -11.68
CA ARG A 115 26.71 -1.66 -12.63
C ARG A 115 25.83 -1.57 -13.88
N TRP A 116 25.17 -2.66 -14.28
CA TRP A 116 24.28 -2.65 -15.45
C TRP A 116 22.95 -1.94 -15.18
N LEU A 117 22.55 -1.89 -13.91
CA LEU A 117 21.24 -1.38 -13.47
C LEU A 117 21.34 -0.03 -12.77
N THR A 118 22.54 0.43 -12.42
CA THR A 118 22.76 1.71 -11.75
C THR A 118 22.52 2.91 -12.67
N PHE A 119 22.26 4.06 -12.03
CA PHE A 119 22.01 5.31 -12.73
C PHE A 119 23.22 5.79 -13.53
N LEU A 120 24.41 5.71 -12.91
CA LEU A 120 25.68 5.88 -13.58
C LEU A 120 26.34 4.53 -13.78
N ASP A 121 26.92 4.31 -14.96
CA ASP A 121 27.86 3.21 -15.13
C ASP A 121 29.12 3.49 -14.32
N PHE A 122 29.77 2.45 -13.83
CA PHE A 122 30.99 2.60 -13.05
C PHE A 122 31.98 1.46 -13.30
N ARG A 123 33.25 1.77 -13.06
CA ARG A 123 34.35 0.79 -13.11
C ARG A 123 35.11 0.84 -11.79
N VAL A 124 35.40 -0.33 -11.25
CA VAL A 124 36.20 -0.48 -10.03
C VAL A 124 37.65 -0.73 -10.43
N HIS A 125 38.56 0.12 -9.96
CA HIS A 125 40.01 -0.03 -10.13
C HIS A 125 40.67 -0.03 -8.75
N GLY A 126 40.99 -1.21 -8.24
CA GLY A 126 41.43 -1.38 -6.85
C GLY A 126 40.33 -0.91 -5.89
N ASP A 127 40.66 0.05 -5.01
CA ASP A 127 39.74 0.58 -4.00
C ASP A 127 38.87 1.75 -4.48
N TYR A 128 39.01 2.17 -5.75
CA TYR A 128 38.31 3.34 -6.29
C TYR A 128 37.28 2.96 -7.35
N ALA A 129 36.09 3.59 -7.26
CA ALA A 129 35.07 3.55 -8.30
C ALA A 129 35.13 4.82 -9.15
N THR A 130 35.23 4.65 -10.47
CA THR A 130 35.13 5.74 -11.44
C THR A 130 33.77 5.67 -12.11
N PHE A 131 33.00 6.75 -12.05
CA PHE A 131 31.69 6.85 -12.69
C PHE A 131 31.80 7.43 -14.09
N ILE A 132 31.08 6.82 -15.03
CA ILE A 132 30.94 7.30 -16.40
C ILE A 132 29.78 8.30 -16.42
N ALA A 133 29.92 9.39 -17.18
CA ALA A 133 28.88 10.40 -17.27
C ALA A 133 27.57 9.80 -17.81
N LEU A 134 26.45 10.23 -17.23
CA LEU A 134 25.12 9.75 -17.67
C LEU A 134 24.92 10.00 -19.17
N ALA A 135 25.34 11.17 -19.66
CA ALA A 135 25.21 11.55 -21.07
C ALA A 135 25.85 10.52 -22.01
N ASP A 136 27.04 10.02 -21.67
CA ASP A 136 27.74 9.02 -22.48
C ASP A 136 27.00 7.67 -22.47
N SER A 137 26.48 7.27 -21.30
CA SER A 137 25.69 6.04 -21.17
C SER A 137 24.38 6.12 -21.98
N LEU A 138 23.71 7.27 -21.95
CA LEU A 138 22.49 7.50 -22.74
C LEU A 138 22.79 7.54 -24.24
N ALA A 139 23.90 8.16 -24.66
CA ALA A 139 24.36 8.16 -26.04
C ALA A 139 24.71 6.75 -26.53
N ALA A 140 25.19 5.88 -25.65
CA ALA A 140 25.44 4.46 -25.91
C ALA A 140 24.17 3.58 -25.89
N GLY A 141 22.98 4.17 -25.76
CA GLY A 141 21.71 3.45 -25.79
C GLY A 141 21.26 2.87 -24.44
N GLN A 142 21.92 3.23 -23.33
CA GLN A 142 21.63 2.68 -22.00
C GLN A 142 20.52 3.44 -21.26
N TRP A 143 19.40 3.68 -21.93
CA TRP A 143 18.30 4.52 -21.41
C TRP A 143 17.61 3.93 -20.17
N TRP A 144 17.68 2.61 -20.01
CA TRP A 144 17.09 1.93 -18.85
C TRP A 144 17.68 2.40 -17.52
N ARG A 145 18.92 2.93 -17.51
CA ARG A 145 19.61 3.44 -16.31
C ARG A 145 18.85 4.54 -15.58
N VAL A 146 17.98 5.26 -16.27
CA VAL A 146 17.13 6.29 -15.65
C VAL A 146 16.12 5.68 -14.68
N VAL A 147 15.71 4.42 -14.91
CA VAL A 147 14.61 3.76 -14.20
C VAL A 147 15.08 2.55 -13.40
N SER A 148 15.98 1.73 -13.97
CA SER A 148 16.42 0.45 -13.40
C SER A 148 16.99 0.49 -11.98
N PRO A 149 17.56 1.60 -11.45
CA PRO A 149 17.98 1.65 -10.06
C PRO A 149 16.85 1.31 -9.07
N MET A 150 15.59 1.51 -9.45
CA MET A 150 14.45 1.14 -8.62
C MET A 150 14.40 -0.35 -8.25
N LEU A 151 15.04 -1.22 -9.04
CA LEU A 151 15.00 -2.68 -8.84
C LEU A 151 16.14 -3.19 -7.95
N ILE A 152 17.22 -2.42 -7.78
CA ILE A 152 18.40 -2.81 -6.99
C ILE A 152 18.08 -2.68 -5.50
N HIS A 153 18.37 -3.69 -4.70
CA HIS A 153 18.18 -3.62 -3.25
C HIS A 153 19.42 -4.11 -2.51
N PHE A 154 19.85 -3.33 -1.52
CA PHE A 154 20.97 -3.63 -0.63
C PHE A 154 20.46 -4.27 0.67
N GLY A 155 20.62 -5.58 0.80
CA GLY A 155 20.20 -6.35 1.97
C GLY A 155 18.71 -6.75 2.02
N VAL A 156 18.43 -7.81 2.79
CA VAL A 156 17.11 -8.46 2.88
C VAL A 156 16.04 -7.55 3.47
N LEU A 157 16.37 -6.83 4.56
CA LEU A 157 15.42 -5.94 5.23
C LEU A 157 14.96 -4.82 4.29
N HIS A 158 15.89 -4.25 3.53
CA HIS A 158 15.59 -3.20 2.56
C HIS A 158 14.64 -3.70 1.47
N LEU A 159 14.89 -4.88 0.89
CA LEU A 159 13.99 -5.51 -0.07
C LEU A 159 12.61 -5.81 0.53
N ALA A 160 12.56 -6.43 1.71
CA ALA A 160 11.31 -6.84 2.36
C ALA A 160 10.40 -5.64 2.67
N MET A 161 10.96 -4.57 3.24
CA MET A 161 10.21 -3.35 3.54
C MET A 161 9.70 -2.68 2.27
N ASN A 162 10.54 -2.61 1.22
CA ASN A 162 10.12 -2.02 -0.05
C ASN A 162 9.00 -2.83 -0.71
N ALA A 163 9.15 -4.16 -0.73
CA ALA A 163 8.18 -5.06 -1.33
C ALA A 163 6.82 -4.98 -0.63
N MET A 164 6.80 -4.94 0.71
CA MET A 164 5.59 -4.79 1.51
C MET A 164 4.84 -3.50 1.16
N TRP A 165 5.54 -2.36 1.13
CA TRP A 165 4.91 -1.07 0.85
C TRP A 165 4.48 -0.93 -0.61
N TYR A 166 5.26 -1.47 -1.54
CA TYR A 166 4.90 -1.46 -2.96
C TYR A 166 3.68 -2.33 -3.21
N TRP A 167 3.58 -3.49 -2.55
CA TRP A 167 2.38 -4.32 -2.57
C TRP A 167 1.15 -3.54 -2.09
N GLU A 168 1.26 -2.88 -0.93
CA GLU A 168 0.14 -2.19 -0.32
C GLU A 168 -0.33 -0.97 -1.13
N LEU A 169 0.60 -0.12 -1.58
CA LEU A 169 0.27 1.11 -2.32
C LEU A 169 -0.02 0.83 -3.80
N GLY A 170 0.78 -0.02 -4.43
CA GLY A 170 0.67 -0.37 -5.84
C GLY A 170 -0.66 -1.03 -6.15
N ARG A 171 -1.06 -2.05 -5.36
CA ARG A 171 -2.35 -2.73 -5.54
C ARG A 171 -3.54 -1.79 -5.45
N ARG A 172 -3.53 -0.83 -4.51
CA ARG A 172 -4.62 0.16 -4.38
C ARG A 172 -4.77 0.97 -5.67
N ILE A 173 -3.65 1.46 -6.20
CA ILE A 173 -3.62 2.23 -7.45
C ILE A 173 -4.05 1.37 -8.63
N GLU A 174 -3.54 0.15 -8.74
CA GLU A 174 -3.87 -0.78 -9.82
C GLU A 174 -5.35 -1.16 -9.83
N LEU A 175 -5.93 -1.46 -8.67
CA LEU A 175 -7.36 -1.77 -8.54
C LEU A 175 -8.25 -0.57 -8.90
N ARG A 176 -7.81 0.66 -8.65
CA ARG A 176 -8.63 1.87 -8.84
C ARG A 176 -8.45 2.53 -10.21
N GLN A 177 -7.23 2.54 -10.72
CA GLN A 177 -6.81 3.28 -11.92
C GLN A 177 -6.27 2.36 -13.03
N GLY A 178 -6.15 1.06 -12.77
CA GLY A 178 -5.71 0.06 -13.73
C GLY A 178 -4.20 -0.13 -13.81
N SER A 179 -3.79 -1.29 -14.32
CA SER A 179 -2.39 -1.72 -14.44
C SER A 179 -1.52 -0.79 -15.27
N GLY A 180 -2.04 -0.30 -16.42
CA GLY A 180 -1.30 0.62 -17.28
C GLY A 180 -0.98 1.95 -16.60
N HIS A 181 -1.90 2.44 -15.74
CA HIS A 181 -1.67 3.66 -14.98
C HIS A 181 -0.64 3.45 -13.87
N LEU A 182 -0.72 2.35 -13.12
CA LEU A 182 0.31 2.01 -12.14
C LEU A 182 1.69 1.92 -12.80
N LEU A 183 1.80 1.22 -13.93
CA LEU A 183 3.07 1.09 -14.65
C LEU A 183 3.64 2.46 -15.05
N ALA A 184 2.81 3.34 -15.62
CA ALA A 184 3.24 4.68 -15.99
C ALA A 184 3.70 5.51 -14.79
N LEU A 185 2.96 5.47 -13.67
CA LEU A 185 3.37 6.14 -12.43
C LEU A 185 4.67 5.58 -11.88
N THR A 186 4.83 4.26 -11.82
CA THR A 186 6.04 3.60 -11.33
C THR A 186 7.27 4.01 -12.15
N LEU A 187 7.17 3.99 -13.48
CA LEU A 187 8.28 4.40 -14.36
C LEU A 187 8.59 5.90 -14.22
N LEU A 188 7.56 6.74 -14.15
CA LEU A 188 7.72 8.18 -13.95
C LEU A 188 8.39 8.50 -12.62
N PHE A 189 7.91 7.89 -11.53
CA PHE A 189 8.42 8.14 -10.19
C PHE A 189 9.85 7.64 -10.06
N ALA A 190 10.19 6.47 -10.62
CA ALA A 190 11.56 5.99 -10.65
C ALA A 190 12.48 6.95 -11.39
N ALA A 191 12.09 7.40 -12.59
CA ALA A 191 12.88 8.33 -13.38
C ALA A 191 13.14 9.65 -12.62
N VAL A 192 12.08 10.27 -12.08
CA VAL A 192 12.19 11.55 -11.37
C VAL A 192 12.96 11.38 -10.06
N SER A 193 12.68 10.35 -9.26
CA SER A 193 13.37 10.14 -7.99
C SER A 193 14.86 9.86 -8.20
N ASN A 194 15.21 9.05 -9.19
CA ASN A 194 16.61 8.75 -9.50
C ASN A 194 17.36 10.00 -9.98
N TYR A 195 16.72 10.80 -10.84
CA TYR A 195 17.30 12.05 -11.31
C TYR A 195 17.51 13.06 -10.19
N VAL A 196 16.53 13.23 -9.30
CA VAL A 196 16.66 14.10 -8.11
C VAL A 196 17.76 13.58 -7.19
N GLN A 197 17.82 12.27 -6.93
CA GLN A 197 18.89 11.68 -6.12
C GLN A 197 20.27 11.96 -6.71
N TYR A 198 20.46 11.77 -8.01
CA TYR A 198 21.73 12.07 -8.67
C TYR A 198 22.08 13.56 -8.60
N THR A 199 21.10 14.44 -8.82
CA THR A 199 21.32 15.89 -8.85
C THR A 199 21.76 16.44 -7.48
N PHE A 200 21.16 15.95 -6.39
CA PHE A 200 21.44 16.48 -5.05
C PHE A 200 22.40 15.62 -4.23
N GLY A 201 22.49 14.32 -4.51
CA GLY A 201 23.41 13.38 -3.85
C GLY A 201 24.74 13.21 -4.58
N GLY A 202 24.83 13.62 -5.85
CA GLY A 202 26.02 13.48 -6.68
C GLY A 202 26.22 12.07 -7.25
N PRO A 203 27.38 11.81 -7.89
CA PRO A 203 27.75 10.50 -8.39
C PRO A 203 27.90 9.49 -7.25
N GLY A 204 27.17 8.37 -7.31
CA GLY A 204 27.22 7.35 -6.29
C GLY A 204 26.35 6.15 -6.62
N LEU A 205 26.50 5.09 -5.82
CA LEU A 205 25.64 3.92 -5.87
C LEU A 205 24.39 4.17 -5.03
N PHE A 206 23.23 4.09 -5.67
CA PHE A 206 21.94 4.11 -5.00
C PHE A 206 20.97 3.19 -5.75
N GLY A 207 19.95 2.72 -5.04
CA GLY A 207 18.96 1.83 -5.59
C GLY A 207 17.84 1.54 -4.61
N GLY A 208 16.72 1.05 -5.14
CA GLY A 208 15.58 0.57 -4.39
C GLY A 208 14.28 1.25 -4.79
N LEU A 209 13.17 0.59 -4.48
CA LEU A 209 11.83 1.09 -4.81
C LEU A 209 11.42 2.33 -4.00
N SER A 210 12.19 2.73 -2.99
CA SER A 210 11.76 3.71 -1.99
C SER A 210 11.39 5.09 -2.57
N GLY A 211 12.09 5.57 -3.60
CA GLY A 211 11.68 6.78 -4.34
C GLY A 211 10.30 6.61 -5.00
N VAL A 212 10.05 5.47 -5.62
CA VAL A 212 8.74 5.11 -6.18
C VAL A 212 7.69 5.03 -5.09
N LEU A 213 8.00 4.41 -3.94
CA LEU A 213 7.07 4.29 -2.81
C LEU A 213 6.58 5.64 -2.31
N TYR A 214 7.50 6.59 -2.12
CA TYR A 214 7.12 7.95 -1.74
C TYR A 214 6.28 8.63 -2.82
N GLY A 215 6.53 8.35 -4.09
CA GLY A 215 5.66 8.76 -5.20
C GLY A 215 4.25 8.18 -5.11
N LEU A 216 4.11 6.86 -4.90
CA LEU A 216 2.80 6.21 -4.75
C LEU A 216 2.08 6.73 -3.49
N LEU A 217 2.81 6.97 -2.39
CA LEU A 217 2.27 7.56 -1.16
C LEU A 217 1.72 8.95 -1.42
N GLY A 218 2.51 9.85 -2.02
CA GLY A 218 2.10 11.21 -2.35
C GLY A 218 0.91 11.24 -3.31
N HIS A 219 0.93 10.36 -4.32
CA HIS A 219 -0.16 10.20 -5.28
C HIS A 219 -1.46 9.81 -4.57
N CYS A 220 -1.45 8.70 -3.81
CA CYS A 220 -2.60 8.23 -3.06
C CYS A 220 -3.12 9.28 -2.08
N TRP A 221 -2.22 9.94 -1.36
CA TRP A 221 -2.58 10.93 -0.35
C TRP A 221 -3.30 12.14 -0.96
N ILE A 222 -2.72 12.78 -1.97
CA ILE A 222 -3.32 13.98 -2.57
C ILE A 222 -4.55 13.63 -3.40
N PHE A 223 -4.53 12.52 -4.14
CA PHE A 223 -5.71 12.04 -4.86
C PHE A 223 -6.89 11.84 -3.91
N GLN A 224 -6.66 11.18 -2.76
CA GLN A 224 -7.70 10.90 -1.77
C GLN A 224 -8.32 12.18 -1.16
N LEU A 225 -7.55 13.25 -1.03
CA LEU A 225 -8.07 14.54 -0.54
C LEU A 225 -9.02 15.21 -1.54
N LEU A 226 -8.78 15.02 -2.85
CA LEU A 226 -9.52 15.69 -3.92
C LEU A 226 -10.71 14.86 -4.44
N ALA A 227 -10.55 13.55 -4.51
CA ALA A 227 -11.54 12.60 -5.01
C ALA A 227 -11.60 11.39 -4.06
N PRO A 228 -12.27 11.52 -2.90
CA PRO A 228 -12.29 10.47 -1.87
C PRO A 228 -12.77 9.13 -2.42
N ASN A 229 -11.96 8.09 -2.23
CA ASN A 229 -12.30 6.74 -2.66
C ASN A 229 -12.00 5.71 -1.56
N PRO A 230 -12.89 4.72 -1.31
CA PRO A 230 -12.65 3.68 -0.31
C PRO A 230 -11.34 2.90 -0.52
N ILE A 231 -10.94 2.64 -1.78
CA ILE A 231 -9.73 1.89 -2.12
C ILE A 231 -8.46 2.67 -1.73
N TYR A 232 -8.49 4.00 -1.86
CA TYR A 232 -7.34 4.88 -1.59
C TYR A 232 -7.22 5.31 -0.12
N ARG A 233 -8.18 4.91 0.71
CA ARG A 233 -8.18 5.27 2.13
C ARG A 233 -7.03 4.57 2.86
N LEU A 234 -5.91 5.28 3.00
CA LEU A 234 -4.79 4.84 3.82
C LEU A 234 -5.11 5.03 5.30
N PRO A 235 -4.78 4.07 6.18
CA PRO A 235 -4.84 4.29 7.62
C PRO A 235 -3.97 5.49 7.99
N ARG A 236 -4.50 6.42 8.80
CA ARG A 236 -3.76 7.63 9.21
C ARG A 236 -2.39 7.31 9.82
N GLY A 237 -2.31 6.22 10.60
CA GLY A 237 -1.06 5.74 11.19
C GLY A 237 0.00 5.37 10.16
N VAL A 238 -0.39 4.78 9.01
CA VAL A 238 0.55 4.43 7.93
C VAL A 238 1.16 5.67 7.29
N LEU A 239 0.32 6.64 6.94
CA LEU A 239 0.79 7.91 6.36
C LEU A 239 1.75 8.63 7.31
N VAL A 240 1.35 8.78 8.58
CA VAL A 240 2.18 9.44 9.60
C VAL A 240 3.49 8.69 9.78
N MET A 241 3.46 7.36 9.90
CA MET A 241 4.66 6.55 10.06
C MET A 241 5.62 6.70 8.87
N MET A 242 5.14 6.65 7.64
CA MET A 242 6.00 6.80 6.45
C MET A 242 6.59 8.21 6.34
N LEU A 243 5.86 9.24 6.76
CA LEU A 243 6.38 10.62 6.81
C LEU A 243 7.38 10.81 7.96
N VAL A 244 7.14 10.21 9.13
CA VAL A 244 8.12 10.21 10.22
C VAL A 244 9.38 9.46 9.82
N TRP A 245 9.23 8.30 9.17
CA TRP A 245 10.35 7.55 8.60
C TRP A 245 11.17 8.39 7.62
N LEU A 246 10.50 9.17 6.75
CA LEU A 246 11.17 10.10 5.85
C LEU A 246 12.03 11.11 6.62
N LEU A 247 11.47 11.75 7.65
CA LEU A 247 12.18 12.74 8.45
C LEU A 247 13.37 12.12 9.21
N LEU A 248 13.25 10.88 9.67
CA LEU A 248 14.36 10.13 10.29
C LEU A 248 15.47 9.79 9.30
N CYS A 249 15.12 9.47 8.05
CA CYS A 249 16.10 9.27 6.99
C CYS A 249 16.81 10.60 6.64
N LEU A 250 16.06 11.70 6.51
CA LEU A 250 16.60 13.02 6.21
C LEU A 250 17.49 13.58 7.32
N SER A 251 17.24 13.23 8.59
CA SER A 251 18.05 13.71 9.71
C SER A 251 19.43 13.05 9.80
N GLY A 252 19.69 12.00 9.01
CA GLY A 252 20.95 11.25 9.02
C GLY A 252 21.10 10.28 10.19
N VAL A 253 20.15 10.24 11.13
CA VAL A 253 20.17 9.33 12.29
C VAL A 253 20.26 7.87 11.85
N VAL A 254 19.51 7.50 10.81
CA VAL A 254 19.49 6.12 10.32
C VAL A 254 20.84 5.71 9.71
N SER A 255 21.52 6.62 9.02
CA SER A 255 22.88 6.40 8.51
C SER A 255 23.89 6.29 9.65
N MET A 256 23.76 7.10 10.72
CA MET A 256 24.59 6.98 11.93
C MET A 256 24.42 5.65 12.66
N LEU A 257 23.23 5.04 12.59
CA LEU A 257 22.93 3.73 13.19
C LEU A 257 23.47 2.55 12.37
N GLY A 258 24.19 2.80 11.27
CA GLY A 258 24.87 1.76 10.49
C GLY A 258 24.02 1.12 9.38
N PHE A 259 22.89 1.73 9.01
CA PHE A 259 22.04 1.24 7.91
C PHE A 259 22.52 1.70 6.51
N GLY A 260 23.67 2.36 6.42
CA GLY A 260 24.25 2.86 5.17
C GLY A 260 23.69 4.22 4.73
N ASP A 261 24.19 4.70 3.60
CA ASP A 261 23.76 5.96 3.01
C ASP A 261 22.36 5.83 2.41
N ILE A 262 21.47 6.73 2.82
CA ILE A 262 20.09 6.74 2.36
C ILE A 262 19.95 7.72 1.20
N ALA A 263 19.29 7.27 0.14
CA ALA A 263 18.92 8.09 -1.01
C ALA A 263 17.78 9.08 -0.67
N ASN A 264 18.05 10.04 0.22
CA ASN A 264 17.07 11.02 0.69
C ASN A 264 16.51 11.89 -0.44
N GLY A 265 17.34 12.22 -1.44
CA GLY A 265 16.90 12.93 -2.64
C GLY A 265 15.87 12.14 -3.43
N ALA A 266 16.02 10.81 -3.53
CA ALA A 266 15.04 9.94 -4.17
C ALA A 266 13.69 9.98 -3.44
N HIS A 267 13.68 9.93 -2.11
CA HIS A 267 12.44 9.94 -1.34
C HIS A 267 11.68 11.27 -1.49
N VAL A 268 12.39 12.39 -1.35
CA VAL A 268 11.78 13.73 -1.48
C VAL A 268 11.30 13.96 -2.90
N GLY A 269 12.14 13.66 -3.90
CA GLY A 269 11.79 13.79 -5.31
C GLY A 269 10.55 12.94 -5.67
N GLY A 270 10.54 11.70 -5.19
CA GLY A 270 9.41 10.78 -5.30
C GLY A 270 8.13 11.36 -4.69
N LEU A 271 8.18 11.80 -3.43
CA LEU A 271 7.00 12.36 -2.75
C LEU A 271 6.42 13.57 -3.49
N ILE A 272 7.28 14.49 -3.95
CA ILE A 272 6.85 15.70 -4.68
C ILE A 272 6.15 15.32 -5.98
N ILE A 273 6.76 14.49 -6.83
CA ILE A 273 6.13 14.08 -8.10
C ILE A 273 4.85 13.27 -7.86
N GLY A 274 4.82 12.46 -6.80
CA GLY A 274 3.64 11.78 -6.31
C GLY A 274 2.50 12.75 -6.02
N CYS A 275 2.74 13.75 -5.18
CA CYS A 275 1.77 14.79 -4.85
C CYS A 275 1.27 15.54 -6.09
N VAL A 276 2.14 15.87 -7.04
CA VAL A 276 1.77 16.53 -8.30
C VAL A 276 0.85 15.65 -9.16
N THR A 277 1.19 14.37 -9.35
CA THR A 277 0.32 13.46 -10.12
C THR A 277 -0.99 13.16 -9.38
N GLY A 278 -0.97 13.09 -8.05
CA GLY A 278 -2.17 12.96 -7.23
C GLY A 278 -3.09 14.17 -7.33
N LEU A 279 -2.52 15.39 -7.37
CA LEU A 279 -3.25 16.64 -7.60
C LEU A 279 -3.92 16.64 -8.97
N ALA A 280 -3.15 16.33 -10.03
CA ALA A 280 -3.66 16.28 -11.39
C ALA A 280 -4.74 15.20 -11.56
N GLY A 281 -4.47 13.97 -11.10
CA GLY A 281 -5.40 12.85 -11.17
C GLY A 281 -6.67 13.09 -10.37
N GLY A 282 -6.55 13.60 -9.14
CA GLY A 282 -7.68 13.92 -8.27
C GLY A 282 -8.55 15.04 -8.85
N ALA A 283 -7.94 16.10 -9.40
CA ALA A 283 -8.67 17.18 -10.06
C ALA A 283 -9.44 16.71 -11.30
N LEU A 284 -8.84 15.83 -12.12
CA LEU A 284 -9.51 15.23 -13.27
C LEU A 284 -10.66 14.31 -12.85
N ALA A 285 -10.48 13.51 -11.80
CA ALA A 285 -11.52 12.63 -11.29
C ALA A 285 -12.72 13.41 -10.73
N ARG A 286 -12.47 14.50 -9.98
CA ARG A 286 -13.51 15.38 -9.45
C ARG A 286 -14.31 16.12 -10.53
N ARG A 287 -13.75 16.36 -11.71
CA ARG A 287 -14.48 16.97 -12.83
C ARG A 287 -15.42 16.00 -13.54
N LYS A 288 -15.20 14.69 -13.39
CA LYS A 288 -15.96 13.63 -14.07
C LYS A 288 -17.10 13.05 -13.23
N GLY A 289 -17.10 13.30 -11.92
CA GLY A 289 -18.17 12.90 -10.99
C GLY A 289 -18.95 14.12 -10.53
#